data_AF-A0A350EWC8-F1
#
_entry.id   AF-A0A350EWC8-F1
#
_cell.length_a   1.000
_cell.length_b   1.000
_cell.length_c   1.000
_cell.angle_alpha   90.00
_cell.angle_beta   90.00
_cell.angle_gamma   90.00
#
_symmetry.space_group_name_H-M   'P 1'
#
loop_
_entity.id
_entity.type
_entity.pdbx_description
1 polymer ?
#
loop_
_entity_poly.entity_id
_entity_poly.type
_entity_poly.pdbx_seq_one_letter_code
_entity_poly.pdbx_strand_id
1 'polypeptide(L)'
;AVYYAVWRIEKARNPKAGWWNSPSPLAIGWSLWLAIAVGMGMFMGFNAAKEIRAADAGLTPQLASAMSIMDVNERDNAVRGVALQAAQGGDAATVRRAIDEIRGSNLHDRTAAEVAVALAENGLGTDAIAVARKIRTNSQRDATLAKLSSIGPKVSANSVSTPSQNR
;
A
#
# COMPACT_ATOMS: atom_id res chain seq x y z
N ALA A 1 -34.25 -21.97 35.49
CA ALA A 1 -35.18 -21.97 36.64
C ALA A 1 -35.78 -20.58 36.90
N VAL A 2 -34.97 -19.53 37.02
CA VAL A 2 -35.43 -18.15 37.30
C VAL A 2 -36.40 -17.58 36.25
N TYR A 3 -36.18 -17.90 34.97
CA TYR A 3 -37.02 -17.45 33.85
C TYR A 3 -38.50 -17.90 33.97
N TYR A 4 -38.74 -19.09 34.51
CA TYR A 4 -40.09 -19.66 34.64
C TYR A 4 -40.87 -19.05 35.82
N ALA A 5 -40.17 -18.57 36.85
CA ALA A 5 -40.77 -17.93 38.00
C ALA A 5 -41.21 -16.49 37.70
N VAL A 6 -40.40 -15.74 36.95
CA VAL A 6 -40.72 -14.35 36.54
C VAL A 6 -41.90 -14.32 35.57
N TRP A 7 -41.94 -15.25 34.60
CA TRP A 7 -43.07 -15.36 33.66
C TRP A 7 -44.42 -15.60 34.36
N ARG A 8 -44.42 -16.35 35.47
CA ARG A 8 -45.66 -16.65 36.21
C ARG A 8 -46.20 -15.44 36.99
N ILE A 9 -45.31 -14.56 37.45
CA ILE A 9 -45.69 -13.33 38.17
C ILE A 9 -46.26 -12.30 37.21
N GLU A 10 -45.73 -12.24 35.98
CA GLU A 10 -46.15 -11.26 34.97
C GLU A 10 -47.53 -11.60 34.37
N LYS A 11 -47.86 -12.90 34.25
CA LYS A 11 -49.16 -13.37 33.77
C LYS A 11 -50.33 -13.04 34.73
N ALA A 12 -50.05 -12.88 36.02
CA ALA A 12 -51.06 -12.55 37.02
C ALA A 12 -51.49 -11.07 36.98
N ARG A 13 -50.64 -10.17 36.46
CA ARG A 13 -50.94 -8.73 36.41
C ARG A 13 -51.76 -8.30 35.20
N ASN A 14 -51.75 -9.06 34.10
CA ASN A 14 -52.47 -8.72 32.87
C ASN A 14 -53.22 -9.93 32.27
N PRO A 15 -54.39 -10.31 32.83
CA PRO A 15 -55.16 -11.48 32.37
C PRO A 15 -55.77 -11.32 30.97
N LYS A 16 -55.70 -10.12 30.38
CA LYS A 16 -56.18 -9.80 29.02
C LYS A 16 -55.06 -9.55 28.00
N ALA A 17 -53.80 -9.85 28.32
CA ALA A 17 -52.75 -9.86 27.31
C ALA A 17 -53.00 -11.06 26.37
N GLY A 18 -53.85 -10.84 25.37
CA GLY A 18 -54.08 -11.78 24.30
C GLY A 18 -52.77 -12.08 23.58
N TRP A 19 -52.71 -13.27 22.98
CA TRP A 19 -51.66 -13.77 22.09
C TRP A 19 -50.95 -12.67 21.26
N TRP A 20 -51.66 -11.64 20.83
CA TRP A 20 -51.18 -10.52 20.02
C TRP A 20 -50.02 -9.64 20.58
N ASN A 21 -49.53 -9.87 21.81
CA ASN A 21 -48.33 -9.18 22.32
C ASN A 21 -47.00 -9.94 22.12
N SER A 22 -46.99 -11.06 21.39
CA SER A 22 -45.75 -11.57 20.78
C SER A 22 -45.44 -10.80 19.50
N PRO A 23 -44.16 -10.50 19.16
CA PRO A 23 -43.82 -9.90 17.87
C PRO A 23 -44.46 -10.76 16.78
N SER A 24 -45.28 -10.14 15.93
CA SER A 24 -46.08 -10.84 14.92
C SER A 24 -45.19 -11.74 14.05
N PRO A 25 -45.70 -12.85 13.48
CA PRO A 25 -44.95 -13.69 12.54
C PRO A 25 -44.32 -12.86 11.40
N LEU A 26 -44.97 -11.75 11.06
CA LEU A 26 -44.46 -10.74 10.13
C LEU A 26 -43.23 -10.03 10.70
N ALA A 27 -43.23 -9.54 11.94
CA ALA A 27 -42.06 -8.91 12.55
C ALA A 27 -40.83 -9.85 12.61
N ILE A 28 -41.05 -11.14 12.83
CA ILE A 28 -39.99 -12.16 12.78
C ILE A 28 -39.48 -12.33 11.34
N GLY A 29 -40.39 -12.41 10.36
CA GLY A 29 -40.04 -12.49 8.94
C GLY A 29 -39.28 -11.26 8.41
N TRP A 30 -39.70 -10.05 8.81
CA TRP A 30 -39.04 -8.78 8.48
C TRP A 30 -37.65 -8.68 9.11
N SER A 31 -37.49 -9.16 10.35
CA SER A 31 -36.19 -9.22 11.03
C SER A 31 -35.23 -10.19 10.35
N LEU A 32 -35.74 -11.34 9.88
CA LEU A 32 -34.95 -12.34 9.15
C LEU A 32 -34.50 -11.81 7.78
N TRP A 33 -35.40 -11.11 7.07
CA TRP A 33 -35.08 -10.46 5.79
C TRP A 33 -33.99 -9.39 5.93
N LEU A 34 -34.05 -8.53 6.96
CA LEU A 34 -33.01 -7.53 7.24
C LEU A 34 -31.67 -8.18 7.58
N ALA A 35 -31.65 -9.26 8.35
CA ALA A 35 -30.42 -9.98 8.68
C ALA A 35 -29.73 -10.56 7.44
N ILE A 36 -30.50 -11.10 6.47
CA ILE A 36 -29.98 -11.63 5.22
C ILE A 36 -29.45 -10.50 4.31
N ALA A 37 -30.19 -9.39 4.17
CA ALA A 37 -29.80 -8.27 3.32
C ALA A 37 -28.52 -7.57 3.82
N VAL A 38 -28.40 -7.34 5.14
CA VAL A 38 -27.20 -6.77 5.75
C VAL A 38 -26.02 -7.74 5.63
N GLY A 39 -26.23 -9.04 5.82
CA GLY A 39 -25.20 -10.06 5.64
C GLY A 39 -24.62 -10.11 4.22
N MET A 40 -25.47 -9.98 3.20
CA MET A 40 -25.05 -10.02 1.80
C MET A 40 -24.29 -8.75 1.38
N GLY A 41 -24.73 -7.58 1.83
CA GLY A 41 -24.03 -6.30 1.59
C GLY A 41 -22.66 -6.25 2.27
N MET A 42 -22.55 -6.76 3.50
CA MET A 42 -21.29 -6.80 4.24
C MET A 42 -20.29 -7.80 3.65
N PHE A 43 -20.75 -8.95 3.15
CA PHE A 43 -19.90 -9.95 2.51
C PHE A 43 -19.34 -9.49 1.14
N MET A 44 -20.16 -8.84 0.32
CA MET A 44 -19.68 -8.30 -0.97
C MET A 44 -18.75 -7.09 -0.80
N GLY A 45 -19.05 -6.18 0.15
CA GLY A 45 -18.15 -5.06 0.46
C GLY A 45 -16.79 -5.49 1.03
N PHE A 46 -16.76 -6.56 1.83
CA PHE A 46 -15.52 -7.08 2.40
C PHE A 46 -14.64 -7.80 1.35
N ASN A 47 -15.24 -8.45 0.35
CA ASN A 47 -14.50 -9.04 -0.76
C ASN A 47 -13.94 -7.98 -1.72
N ALA A 48 -14.71 -6.94 -2.08
CA ALA A 48 -14.17 -5.81 -2.86
C ALA A 48 -13.03 -5.09 -2.12
N ALA A 49 -13.14 -4.92 -0.80
CA ALA A 49 -12.07 -4.36 0.02
C ALA A 49 -10.84 -5.29 0.12
N LYS A 50 -11.01 -6.61 0.03
CA LYS A 50 -9.88 -7.56 -0.07
C LYS A 50 -9.21 -7.49 -1.43
N GLU A 51 -9.96 -7.32 -2.51
CA GLU A 51 -9.40 -7.17 -3.87
C GLU A 51 -8.60 -5.87 -4.00
N ILE A 52 -9.12 -4.76 -3.47
CA ILE A 52 -8.37 -3.49 -3.40
C ILE A 52 -7.12 -3.64 -2.53
N ARG A 53 -7.24 -4.26 -1.35
CA ARG A 53 -6.07 -4.51 -0.47
C ARG A 53 -5.06 -5.50 -1.04
N ALA A 54 -5.50 -6.46 -1.86
CA ALA A 54 -4.62 -7.40 -2.52
C ALA A 54 -3.87 -6.75 -3.69
N ALA A 55 -4.51 -5.82 -4.41
CA ALA A 55 -3.85 -4.94 -5.37
C ALA A 55 -2.87 -3.96 -4.67
N ASP A 56 -3.22 -3.46 -3.48
CA ASP A 56 -2.39 -2.57 -2.66
C ASP A 56 -1.31 -3.28 -1.84
N ALA A 57 -1.36 -4.61 -1.66
CA ALA A 57 -0.45 -5.35 -0.78
C ALA A 57 1.04 -5.25 -1.19
N GLY A 58 1.31 -4.77 -2.40
CA GLY A 58 2.65 -4.48 -2.90
C GLY A 58 2.99 -2.99 -3.00
N LEU A 59 2.07 -2.06 -2.76
CA LEU A 59 2.32 -0.63 -2.97
C LEU A 59 2.39 0.10 -1.62
N THR A 60 3.38 0.97 -1.47
CA THR A 60 3.38 1.93 -0.35
C THR A 60 2.14 2.83 -0.45
N PRO A 61 1.58 3.33 0.67
CA PRO A 61 0.44 4.26 0.63
C PRO A 61 0.68 5.48 -0.26
N GLN A 62 1.92 5.97 -0.33
CA GLN A 62 2.32 7.08 -1.17
C GLN A 62 2.22 6.72 -2.66
N LEU A 63 2.70 5.55 -3.04
CA LEU A 63 2.60 5.05 -4.42
C LEU A 63 1.15 4.78 -4.81
N ALA A 64 0.35 4.16 -3.92
CA ALA A 64 -1.07 3.92 -4.16
C ALA A 64 -1.85 5.23 -4.36
N SER A 65 -1.58 6.24 -3.53
CA SER A 65 -2.16 7.57 -3.67
C SER A 65 -1.77 8.23 -5.00
N ALA A 66 -0.49 8.19 -5.37
CA ALA A 66 -0.03 8.70 -6.65
C ALA A 66 -0.72 8.00 -7.84
N MET A 67 -0.90 6.68 -7.76
CA MET A 67 -1.57 5.89 -8.80
C MET A 67 -3.07 6.14 -8.94
N SER A 68 -3.72 6.69 -7.91
CA SER A 68 -5.14 7.06 -7.95
C SER A 68 -5.42 8.33 -8.77
N ILE A 69 -4.39 9.05 -9.20
CA ILE A 69 -4.51 10.25 -10.03
C ILE A 69 -4.99 9.86 -11.43
N MET A 70 -6.03 10.53 -11.90
CA MET A 70 -6.69 10.24 -13.18
C MET A 70 -5.89 10.73 -14.38
N ASP A 71 -5.34 11.94 -14.32
CA ASP A 71 -4.50 12.47 -15.41
C ASP A 71 -3.17 11.72 -15.46
N VAL A 72 -2.82 11.21 -16.64
CA VAL A 72 -1.63 10.36 -16.83
C VAL A 72 -0.34 11.14 -16.58
N ASN A 73 -0.27 12.41 -16.98
CA ASN A 73 0.94 13.21 -16.81
C ASN A 73 1.11 13.60 -15.34
N GLU A 74 0.04 13.99 -14.66
CA GLU A 74 0.07 14.27 -13.22
C GLU A 74 0.39 13.01 -12.41
N ARG A 75 -0.23 11.88 -12.75
CA ARG A 75 0.06 10.58 -12.13
C ARG A 75 1.53 10.22 -12.27
N ASP A 76 2.06 10.25 -13.49
CA ASP A 76 3.45 9.87 -13.73
C ASP A 76 4.44 10.83 -13.02
N ASN A 77 4.12 12.13 -12.92
CA ASN A 77 4.90 13.09 -12.14
C ASN A 77 4.84 12.82 -10.63
N ALA A 78 3.67 12.45 -10.10
CA ALA A 78 3.52 12.07 -8.70
C ALA A 78 4.29 10.78 -8.38
N VAL A 79 4.18 9.77 -9.25
CA VAL A 79 4.93 8.50 -9.17
C VAL A 79 6.44 8.76 -9.22
N ARG A 80 6.91 9.67 -10.08
CA ARG A 80 8.31 10.13 -10.06
C ARG A 80 8.70 10.68 -8.69
N GLY A 81 7.86 11.53 -8.09
CA GLY A 81 8.10 12.09 -6.76
C GLY A 81 8.28 10.99 -5.70
N VAL A 82 7.42 9.98 -5.72
CA VAL A 82 7.53 8.81 -4.84
C VAL A 82 8.82 8.03 -5.08
N ALA A 83 9.20 7.81 -6.35
CA ALA A 83 10.44 7.12 -6.70
C ALA A 83 11.69 7.86 -6.17
N LEU A 84 11.74 9.19 -6.32
CA LEU A 84 12.85 10.01 -5.82
C LEU A 84 12.94 9.97 -4.29
N GLN A 85 11.81 10.12 -3.59
CA GLN A 85 11.77 10.04 -2.14
C GLN A 85 12.18 8.66 -1.63
N ALA A 86 11.70 7.60 -2.27
CA ALA A 86 12.08 6.23 -1.94
C ALA A 86 13.58 5.98 -2.15
N ALA A 87 14.16 6.52 -3.24
CA ALA A 87 15.59 6.40 -3.51
C ALA A 87 16.44 7.12 -2.45
N GLN A 88 16.02 8.32 -2.02
CA GLN A 88 16.66 9.05 -0.92
C GLN A 88 16.60 8.28 0.40
N GLY A 89 15.48 7.61 0.67
CA GLY A 89 15.30 6.75 1.84
C GLY A 89 15.93 5.36 1.73
N GLY A 90 16.56 5.02 0.60
CA GLY A 90 17.15 3.70 0.36
C GLY A 90 16.14 2.57 0.12
N ASP A 91 14.88 2.88 -0.13
CA ASP A 91 13.84 1.88 -0.44
C ASP A 91 13.86 1.50 -1.94
N ALA A 92 14.82 0.65 -2.30
CA ALA A 92 14.97 0.15 -3.66
C ALA A 92 13.74 -0.62 -4.18
N ALA A 93 12.94 -1.25 -3.30
CA ALA A 93 11.76 -2.00 -3.71
C ALA A 93 10.67 -1.05 -4.22
N THR A 94 10.40 0.02 -3.49
CA THR A 94 9.44 1.06 -3.89
C THR A 94 9.92 1.79 -5.13
N VAL A 95 11.22 2.10 -5.25
CA VAL A 95 11.79 2.67 -6.47
C VAL A 95 11.48 1.82 -7.69
N ARG A 96 11.77 0.50 -7.64
CA ARG A 96 11.55 -0.39 -8.78
C ARG A 96 10.09 -0.40 -9.22
N ARG A 97 9.16 -0.52 -8.26
CA ARG A 97 7.72 -0.52 -8.52
C ARG A 97 7.27 0.81 -9.12
N ALA A 98 7.67 1.93 -8.54
CA ALA A 98 7.32 3.26 -9.04
C ALA A 98 7.82 3.46 -10.49
N ILE A 99 9.03 3.02 -10.82
CA ILE A 99 9.54 3.09 -12.20
C ILE A 99 8.67 2.28 -13.17
N ASP A 100 8.21 1.08 -12.80
CA ASP A 100 7.36 0.27 -13.68
C ASP A 100 6.02 0.94 -14.02
N GLU A 101 5.52 1.79 -13.12
CA GLU A 101 4.24 2.48 -13.31
C GLU A 101 4.31 3.74 -14.18
N ILE A 102 5.52 4.30 -14.41
CA ILE A 102 5.67 5.49 -15.26
C ILE A 102 5.48 5.10 -16.73
N ARG A 103 4.44 5.67 -17.36
CA ARG A 103 4.08 5.37 -18.75
C ARG A 103 4.89 6.20 -19.74
N GLY A 104 5.09 7.49 -19.46
CA GLY A 104 5.84 8.39 -20.32
C GLY A 104 7.29 7.92 -20.50
N SER A 105 7.69 7.52 -21.71
CA SER A 105 9.00 6.90 -21.97
C SER A 105 10.20 7.77 -21.56
N ASN A 106 10.17 9.05 -21.94
CA ASN A 106 11.22 10.01 -21.57
C ASN A 106 11.27 10.22 -20.05
N LEU A 107 10.10 10.42 -19.42
CA LEU A 107 10.00 10.61 -17.97
C LEU A 107 10.46 9.36 -17.21
N HIS A 108 10.09 8.17 -17.68
CA HIS A 108 10.52 6.88 -17.15
C HIS A 108 12.05 6.77 -17.16
N ASP A 109 12.67 6.96 -18.33
CA ASP A 109 14.11 6.81 -18.49
C ASP A 109 14.89 7.84 -17.68
N ARG A 110 14.42 9.08 -17.67
CA ARG A 110 15.00 10.16 -16.85
C ARG A 110 14.88 9.85 -15.35
N THR A 111 13.71 9.43 -14.90
CA THR A 111 13.49 9.09 -13.48
C THR A 111 14.35 7.90 -13.08
N ALA A 112 14.41 6.85 -13.90
CA ALA A 112 15.25 5.67 -13.66
C ALA A 112 16.74 6.04 -13.55
N ALA A 113 17.23 6.96 -14.38
CA ALA A 113 18.61 7.44 -14.28
C ALA A 113 18.87 8.23 -12.98
N GLU A 114 17.96 9.14 -12.63
CA GLU A 114 18.06 9.96 -11.42
C GLU A 114 18.03 9.11 -10.14
N VAL A 115 17.06 8.19 -10.02
CA VAL A 115 16.93 7.33 -8.83
C VAL A 115 18.04 6.26 -8.75
N ALA A 116 18.55 5.77 -9.87
CA ALA A 116 19.71 4.87 -9.88
C ALA A 116 20.94 5.54 -9.27
N VAL A 117 21.21 6.80 -9.64
CA VAL A 117 22.31 7.58 -9.05
C VAL A 117 22.09 7.77 -7.56
N ALA A 118 20.89 8.16 -7.13
CA ALA A 118 20.57 8.33 -5.71
C ALA A 118 20.74 7.04 -4.91
N LEU A 119 20.32 5.89 -5.45
CA LEU A 119 20.53 4.58 -4.81
C LEU A 119 22.02 4.25 -4.68
N ALA A 120 22.83 4.50 -5.71
CA ALA A 120 24.27 4.27 -5.65
C ALA A 120 24.96 5.18 -4.63
N GLU A 121 24.55 6.45 -4.56
CA GLU A 121 25.01 7.39 -3.54
C GLU A 121 24.61 6.97 -2.12
N ASN A 122 23.56 6.16 -1.96
CA ASN A 122 23.16 5.55 -0.69
C ASN A 122 23.83 4.18 -0.42
N GLY A 123 24.80 3.78 -1.25
CA GLY A 123 25.52 2.51 -1.11
C GLY A 123 24.75 1.29 -1.64
N LEU A 124 23.58 1.49 -2.25
CA LEU A 124 22.74 0.44 -2.83
C LEU A 124 23.13 0.18 -4.30
N GLY A 125 24.42 -0.07 -4.54
CA GLY A 125 24.99 -0.17 -5.89
C GLY A 125 24.35 -1.28 -6.74
N THR A 126 24.04 -2.43 -6.15
CA THR A 126 23.38 -3.53 -6.87
C THR A 126 21.97 -3.13 -7.34
N ASP A 127 21.19 -2.47 -6.50
CA ASP A 127 19.86 -1.98 -6.85
C ASP A 127 19.92 -0.84 -7.86
N ALA A 128 20.90 0.07 -7.72
CA ALA A 128 21.15 1.13 -8.69
C ALA A 128 21.40 0.58 -10.10
N ILE A 129 22.24 -0.46 -10.23
CA ILE A 129 22.50 -1.12 -11.51
C ILE A 129 21.23 -1.77 -12.04
N ALA A 130 20.45 -2.44 -11.19
CA ALA A 130 19.20 -3.07 -11.58
C ALA A 130 18.20 -2.03 -12.14
N VAL A 131 18.06 -0.88 -11.47
CA VAL A 131 17.22 0.23 -11.94
C VAL A 131 17.74 0.82 -13.24
N ALA A 132 19.05 1.09 -13.35
CA ALA A 132 19.64 1.63 -14.57
C ALA A 132 19.38 0.73 -15.78
N ARG A 133 19.39 -0.60 -15.59
CA ARG A 133 19.06 -1.56 -16.66
C ARG A 133 17.62 -1.50 -17.17
N LYS A 134 16.69 -0.88 -16.42
CA LYS A 134 15.30 -0.67 -16.85
C LYS A 134 15.16 0.47 -17.85
N ILE A 135 16.15 1.37 -17.94
CA ILE A 135 16.15 2.47 -18.91
C ILE A 135 16.02 1.88 -20.32
N ARG A 136 15.01 2.36 -21.06
CA ARG A 136 14.62 1.84 -22.38
C ARG A 136 15.57 2.36 -23.46
N THR A 137 16.01 3.60 -23.34
CA THR A 137 16.94 4.24 -24.27
C THR A 137 18.37 3.76 -24.03
N ASN A 138 18.95 3.03 -24.99
CA ASN A 138 20.29 2.43 -24.86
C ASN A 138 21.38 3.45 -24.50
N SER A 139 21.44 4.59 -25.19
CA SER A 139 22.45 5.62 -24.93
C SER A 139 22.36 6.19 -23.52
N GLN A 140 21.13 6.42 -23.03
CA GLN A 140 20.89 6.92 -21.68
C GLN A 140 21.19 5.86 -20.62
N ARG A 141 20.86 4.60 -20.90
CA ARG A 141 21.21 3.47 -20.03
C ARG A 141 22.71 3.35 -19.88
N ASP A 142 23.44 3.35 -20.98
CA ASP A 142 24.89 3.15 -20.98
C ASP A 142 25.61 4.34 -20.32
N ALA A 143 25.14 5.57 -20.58
CA ALA A 143 25.60 6.77 -19.88
C ALA A 143 25.35 6.69 -18.36
N THR A 144 24.18 6.18 -17.94
CA THR A 144 23.86 6.01 -16.53
C THR A 144 24.77 4.96 -15.89
N LEU A 145 24.95 3.79 -16.53
CA LEU A 145 25.83 2.73 -16.04
C LEU A 145 27.29 3.19 -15.94
N ALA A 146 27.77 3.99 -16.89
CA ALA A 146 29.09 4.60 -16.85
C ALA A 146 29.22 5.62 -15.69
N LYS A 147 28.14 6.33 -15.35
CA LYS A 147 28.10 7.18 -14.17
C LYS A 147 28.09 6.36 -12.88
N LEU A 148 27.38 5.24 -12.85
CA LEU A 148 27.36 4.36 -11.67
C LEU A 148 28.73 3.72 -11.38
N SER A 149 29.53 3.44 -12.41
CA SER A 149 30.89 2.89 -12.20
C SER A 149 31.88 3.90 -11.61
N SER A 150 31.64 5.21 -11.79
CA SER A 150 32.46 6.26 -11.17
C SER A 150 31.99 6.66 -9.77
N ILE A 151 30.73 6.35 -9.43
CA ILE A 151 30.21 6.43 -8.07
C ILE A 151 30.79 5.24 -7.30
N GLY A 152 32.05 5.37 -6.87
CA GLY A 152 32.69 4.40 -5.99
C GLY A 152 31.84 4.15 -4.75
N PRO A 153 31.96 2.97 -4.10
CA PRO A 153 31.24 2.73 -2.86
C PRO A 153 31.60 3.86 -1.90
N LYS A 154 30.59 4.51 -1.30
CA LYS A 154 30.81 5.35 -0.13
C LYS A 154 31.30 4.42 0.98
N VAL A 155 32.60 4.11 0.96
CA VAL A 155 33.31 3.53 2.08
C VAL A 155 33.01 4.47 3.23
N SER A 156 32.25 3.97 4.19
CA SER A 156 31.86 4.67 5.40
C SER A 156 33.06 5.43 5.96
N ALA A 157 33.08 6.76 5.76
CA ALA A 157 34.14 7.65 6.23
C ALA A 157 34.13 7.81 7.78
N ASN A 158 33.54 6.84 8.49
CA ASN A 158 33.51 6.76 9.95
C ASN A 158 34.38 5.62 10.52
N SER A 159 35.09 4.84 9.69
CA SER A 159 36.14 3.95 10.21
C SER A 159 37.51 4.48 9.84
N VAL A 160 38.26 4.86 10.87
CA VAL A 160 39.70 5.19 10.89
C VAL A 160 40.02 6.68 10.70
N SER A 161 39.53 7.48 11.64
CA SER A 161 40.23 8.68 12.11
C SER A 161 41.55 8.28 12.79
N THR A 162 42.65 8.72 12.16
CA THR A 162 43.93 9.20 12.73
C THR A 162 44.92 8.22 13.40
N PRO A 163 46.23 8.31 13.01
CA PRO A 163 47.31 7.50 13.56
C PRO A 163 47.87 8.13 14.84
N SER A 164 47.99 7.35 15.90
CA SER A 164 48.89 7.62 17.02
C SER A 164 48.92 6.40 17.91
N GLN A 165 50.06 5.69 17.96
CA GLN A 165 50.73 5.28 19.20
C GLN A 165 51.92 4.37 18.87
N ASN A 166 53.10 5.00 18.86
CA ASN A 166 54.21 4.65 19.75
C ASN A 166 54.73 3.19 19.73
N ARG A 167 55.84 2.96 19.01
CA ARG A 167 57.05 2.31 19.54
C ARG A 167 58.23 2.48 18.59
#